data_AF-A0A7G7XCW5-F1
#
_entry.id   AF-A0A7G7XCW5-F1
#
_cell.length_a   1.000
_cell.length_b   1.000
_cell.length_c   1.000
_cell.angle_alpha   90.00
_cell.angle_beta   90.00
_cell.angle_gamma   90.00
#
_symmetry.space_group_name_H-M   'P 1'
#
loop_
_entity.id
_entity.type
_entity.pdbx_description
1 polymer ?
#
loop_
_entity_poly.entity_id
_entity_poly.type
_entity_poly.pdbx_seq_one_letter_code
_entity_poly.pdbx_strand_id
1 'polypeptide(L)'
;MKSRILGLLGFSLLVLSGCGEKATISEFKVVSDSALVGKALPAIRQACPGLDKYSQALKNIRVQDNFRTSILFDVAESASIPDAYKVGGHTCYVEIDSTGKSIFIEKLGCKSLCLDQLNTPDGQLKIDLAQGATDS
;
A
#
# COMPACT_ATOMS: atom_id res chain seq x y z
N MET A 1 -36.70 -53.22 34.84
CA MET A 1 -36.37 -51.78 34.99
C MET A 1 -36.62 -51.10 33.65
N LYS A 2 -37.37 -50.00 33.67
CA LYS A 2 -38.02 -49.38 32.50
C LYS A 2 -37.25 -48.11 32.15
N SER A 3 -36.60 -48.06 30.99
CA SER A 3 -35.94 -46.85 30.51
C SER A 3 -36.75 -46.23 29.38
N ARG A 4 -37.34 -45.06 29.66
CA ARG A 4 -37.90 -44.13 28.69
C ARG A 4 -37.18 -42.82 28.90
N ILE A 5 -36.39 -42.36 27.93
CA ILE A 5 -36.12 -40.92 27.76
C ILE A 5 -36.16 -40.63 26.27
N LEU A 6 -37.30 -40.05 25.90
CA LEU A 6 -37.57 -39.32 24.68
C LEU A 6 -37.08 -37.88 24.91
N GLY A 7 -36.27 -37.34 24.01
CA GLY A 7 -35.74 -35.98 24.15
C GLY A 7 -35.22 -35.45 22.82
N LEU A 8 -36.14 -35.05 21.95
CA LEU A 8 -35.87 -34.09 20.88
C LEU A 8 -35.52 -32.74 21.53
N LEU A 9 -34.30 -32.25 21.28
CA LEU A 9 -33.97 -30.83 21.42
C LEU A 9 -33.24 -30.40 20.15
N GLY A 10 -33.96 -29.62 19.35
CA GLY A 10 -33.52 -29.09 18.07
C GLY A 10 -32.37 -28.11 18.23
N PHE A 11 -31.31 -28.36 17.47
CA PHE A 11 -30.19 -27.43 17.30
C PHE A 11 -30.51 -26.54 16.10
N SER A 12 -31.28 -25.48 16.31
CA SER A 12 -31.30 -24.34 15.37
C SER A 12 -30.19 -23.39 15.81
N LEU A 13 -29.06 -23.41 15.09
CA LEU A 13 -28.11 -22.29 15.11
C LEU A 13 -28.06 -21.64 13.73
N LEU A 14 -28.37 -20.35 13.76
CA LEU A 14 -28.43 -19.42 12.66
C LEU A 14 -27.14 -19.46 11.81
N VAL A 15 -27.31 -19.74 10.53
CA VAL A 15 -26.27 -19.48 9.53
C VAL A 15 -26.29 -17.96 9.30
N LEU A 16 -25.41 -17.23 9.99
CA LEU A 16 -25.08 -15.86 9.63
C LEU A 16 -24.30 -15.91 8.32
N SER A 17 -25.02 -15.89 7.20
CA SER A 17 -24.46 -15.60 5.88
C SER A 17 -24.02 -14.14 5.86
N GLY A 18 -22.87 -13.87 6.48
CA GLY A 18 -22.16 -12.61 6.30
C GLY A 18 -21.78 -12.50 4.83
N CYS A 19 -22.49 -11.63 4.10
CA CYS A 19 -22.04 -11.15 2.81
C CYS A 19 -20.79 -10.33 3.07
N GLY A 20 -19.62 -10.99 3.04
CA GLY A 20 -18.35 -10.32 3.08
C GLY A 20 -18.20 -9.50 1.81
N GLU A 21 -18.67 -8.26 1.85
CA GLU A 21 -18.28 -7.27 0.86
C GLU A 21 -16.76 -7.21 0.93
N LYS A 22 -16.09 -7.83 -0.06
CA LYS A 22 -14.65 -7.72 -0.21
C LYS A 22 -14.40 -6.25 -0.43
N ALA A 23 -14.02 -5.54 0.65
CA ALA A 23 -13.53 -4.18 0.56
C ALA A 23 -12.48 -4.18 -0.55
N THR A 24 -12.79 -3.53 -1.66
CA THR A 24 -11.88 -3.39 -2.76
C THR A 24 -10.75 -2.51 -2.24
N ILE A 25 -9.64 -3.14 -1.85
CA ILE A 25 -8.42 -2.39 -1.52
C ILE A 25 -8.06 -1.64 -2.79
N SER A 26 -8.23 -0.32 -2.77
CA SER A 26 -7.87 0.53 -3.89
C SER A 26 -6.36 0.44 -4.09
N GLU A 27 -5.95 0.19 -5.32
CA GLU A 27 -4.55 -0.01 -5.70
C GLU A 27 -3.93 1.33 -6.11
N PHE A 28 -2.68 1.56 -5.71
CA PHE A 28 -1.89 2.69 -6.20
C PHE A 28 -1.53 2.45 -7.68
N LYS A 29 -1.98 3.36 -8.55
CA LYS A 29 -1.78 3.25 -9.99
C LYS A 29 -0.93 4.40 -10.50
N VAL A 30 0.01 4.07 -11.37
CA VAL A 30 0.84 5.04 -12.08
C VAL A 30 0.66 4.81 -13.56
N VAL A 31 0.22 5.83 -14.28
CA VAL A 31 0.15 5.81 -15.75
C VAL A 31 1.46 6.41 -16.28
N SER A 32 2.23 5.61 -17.01
CA SER A 32 3.52 6.03 -17.57
C SER A 32 3.96 5.09 -18.70
N ASP A 33 4.65 5.66 -19.69
CA ASP A 33 5.35 4.91 -20.75
C ASP A 33 6.75 4.46 -20.31
N SER A 34 7.18 4.79 -19.08
CA SER A 34 8.50 4.39 -18.56
C SER A 34 8.52 2.89 -18.24
N ALA A 35 9.29 2.14 -19.03
CA ALA A 35 9.51 0.71 -18.79
C ALA A 35 10.12 0.42 -17.41
N LEU A 36 10.97 1.33 -16.91
CA LEU A 36 11.55 1.25 -15.57
C LEU A 36 10.46 1.32 -14.49
N VAL A 37 9.56 2.31 -14.60
CA VAL A 37 8.43 2.46 -13.66
C VAL A 37 7.50 1.27 -13.76
N GLY A 38 7.11 0.86 -14.97
CA GLY A 38 6.21 -0.29 -15.18
C GLY A 38 6.76 -1.58 -14.57
N LYS A 39 8.07 -1.83 -14.71
CA LYS A 39 8.75 -3.00 -14.12
C LYS A 39 8.86 -2.91 -12.60
N ALA A 40 9.19 -1.74 -12.05
CA ALA A 40 9.44 -1.59 -10.61
C ALA A 40 8.15 -1.46 -9.79
N LEU A 41 7.08 -0.89 -10.36
CA LEU A 41 5.86 -0.52 -9.64
C LEU A 41 5.25 -1.66 -8.79
N PRO A 42 5.15 -2.92 -9.27
CA PRO A 42 4.63 -4.01 -8.43
C PRO A 42 5.44 -4.22 -7.16
N ALA A 43 6.77 -4.23 -7.26
CA ALA A 43 7.66 -4.40 -6.12
C ALA A 43 7.67 -3.17 -5.20
N ILE A 44 7.56 -1.96 -5.77
CA ILE A 44 7.42 -0.73 -4.99
C ILE A 44 6.17 -0.77 -4.11
N ARG A 45 5.04 -1.23 -4.65
CA ARG A 45 3.79 -1.32 -3.89
C ARG A 45 3.85 -2.36 -2.77
N GLN A 46 4.58 -3.46 -2.99
CA GLN A 46 4.86 -4.44 -1.94
C GLN A 46 5.76 -3.87 -0.84
N ALA A 47 6.79 -3.11 -1.23
CA ALA A 47 7.72 -2.47 -0.31
C ALA A 47 7.13 -1.27 0.46
N CYS A 48 6.15 -0.59 -0.14
CA CYS A 48 5.44 0.55 0.42
C CYS A 48 3.94 0.28 0.56
N PRO A 49 3.51 -0.55 1.53
CA PRO A 49 2.11 -0.97 1.67
C PRO A 49 1.14 0.21 1.86
N GLY A 50 1.60 1.34 2.40
CA GLY A 50 0.75 2.50 2.58
C GLY A 50 0.36 3.20 1.27
N LEU A 51 1.07 2.97 0.17
CA LEU A 51 0.65 3.50 -1.15
C LEU A 51 -0.70 2.94 -1.57
N ASP A 52 -0.91 1.64 -1.41
CA ASP A 52 -2.19 1.02 -1.71
C ASP A 52 -3.24 1.40 -0.66
N LYS A 53 -2.89 1.25 0.63
CA LYS A 53 -3.79 1.56 1.76
C LYS A 53 -4.41 2.96 1.66
N TYR A 54 -3.60 3.94 1.26
CA TYR A 54 -4.01 5.35 1.17
C TYR A 54 -4.21 5.85 -0.26
N SER A 55 -4.27 4.96 -1.25
CA SER A 55 -4.29 5.32 -2.68
C SER A 55 -5.36 6.35 -3.06
N GLN A 56 -6.54 6.32 -2.41
CA GLN A 56 -7.62 7.28 -2.67
C GLN A 56 -7.26 8.72 -2.30
N ALA A 57 -6.33 8.92 -1.35
CA ALA A 57 -5.84 10.22 -0.92
C ALA A 57 -4.68 10.76 -1.78
N LEU A 58 -4.10 9.91 -2.65
CA LEU A 58 -2.95 10.27 -3.48
C LEU A 58 -3.45 10.82 -4.82
N LYS A 59 -3.04 12.04 -5.14
CA LYS A 59 -3.49 12.80 -6.32
C LYS A 59 -2.31 13.20 -7.19
N ASN A 60 -2.61 13.65 -8.42
CA ASN A 60 -1.62 14.19 -9.36
C ASN A 60 -0.40 13.27 -9.56
N ILE A 61 -0.67 11.96 -9.60
CA ILE A 61 0.36 10.92 -9.74
C ILE A 61 1.00 11.07 -11.12
N ARG A 62 2.32 11.24 -11.14
CA ARG A 62 3.09 11.50 -12.36
C ARG A 62 4.49 10.93 -12.26
N VAL A 63 5.10 10.67 -13.40
CA VAL A 63 6.52 10.28 -13.51
C VAL A 63 7.32 11.49 -13.97
N GLN A 64 8.48 11.71 -13.36
CA GLN A 64 9.46 12.69 -13.82
C GLN A 64 10.82 12.05 -13.97
N ASP A 65 11.46 12.30 -15.10
CA ASP A 65 12.81 11.87 -15.42
C ASP A 65 13.73 13.09 -15.40
N ASN A 66 14.30 13.38 -14.24
CA ASN A 66 15.33 14.41 -14.08
C ASN A 66 16.68 13.73 -13.80
N PHE A 67 17.29 13.97 -12.63
CA PHE A 67 18.50 13.26 -12.19
C PHE A 67 18.26 11.76 -11.94
N ARG A 68 17.05 11.41 -11.48
CA ARG A 68 16.55 10.05 -11.31
C ARG A 68 15.09 9.98 -11.72
N THR A 69 14.67 8.86 -12.28
CA THR A 69 13.25 8.56 -12.53
C THR A 69 12.51 8.52 -11.19
N SER A 70 11.47 9.34 -11.06
CA SER A 70 10.72 9.50 -9.81
C SER A 70 9.23 9.41 -10.05
N ILE A 71 8.51 8.70 -9.17
CA ILE A 71 7.05 8.76 -9.09
C ILE A 71 6.70 9.84 -8.07
N LEU A 72 5.98 10.87 -8.51
CA LEU A 72 5.52 11.98 -7.69
C LEU A 72 4.01 11.87 -7.50
N PHE A 73 3.55 12.21 -6.30
CA PHE A 73 2.12 12.33 -6.01
C PHE A 73 1.90 13.32 -4.88
N ASP A 74 0.78 14.02 -4.93
CA ASP A 74 0.34 14.94 -3.90
C ASP A 74 -0.59 14.23 -2.93
N VAL A 75 -0.45 14.52 -1.64
CA VAL A 75 -1.29 13.93 -0.60
C VAL A 75 -2.35 14.93 -0.19
N ALA A 76 -3.63 14.55 -0.30
CA ALA A 76 -4.73 15.40 0.13
C ALA A 76 -4.61 15.76 1.62
N GLU A 77 -4.92 17.01 1.96
CA GLU A 77 -4.80 17.52 3.33
C GLU A 77 -5.78 16.84 4.30
N SER A 78 -7.01 16.57 3.85
CA SER A 78 -8.07 15.92 4.64
C SER A 78 -8.14 14.40 4.43
N ALA A 79 -7.00 13.75 4.19
CA ALA A 79 -6.94 12.32 3.94
C ALA A 79 -7.17 11.50 5.22
N SER A 80 -7.65 10.25 5.08
CA SER A 80 -7.70 9.27 6.18
C SER A 80 -6.31 8.71 6.55
N ILE A 81 -5.27 9.53 6.43
CA ILE A 81 -3.89 9.21 6.79
C ILE A 81 -3.66 9.73 8.21
N PRO A 82 -2.99 8.97 9.11
CA PRO A 82 -2.71 9.45 10.45
C PRO A 82 -2.00 10.81 10.46
N ASP A 83 -2.54 11.79 11.17
CA ASP A 83 -1.97 13.14 11.30
C ASP A 83 -0.51 13.12 11.78
N ALA A 84 -0.16 12.13 12.59
CA ALA A 84 1.19 11.94 13.09
C ALA A 84 2.22 11.62 11.98
N TYR A 85 1.79 11.19 10.78
CA TYR A 85 2.66 11.08 9.61
C TYR A 85 3.03 12.46 9.06
N LYS A 86 2.23 13.51 9.33
CA LYS A 86 2.46 14.89 8.88
C LYS A 86 2.71 14.99 7.37
N VAL A 87 1.95 14.24 6.58
CA VAL A 87 2.14 14.11 5.12
C VAL A 87 1.03 14.78 4.31
N GLY A 88 -0.13 15.09 4.92
CA GLY A 88 -1.22 15.82 4.28
C GLY A 88 -0.76 17.17 3.75
N GLY A 89 -1.19 17.53 2.53
CA GLY A 89 -0.82 18.78 1.86
C GLY A 89 0.60 18.78 1.25
N HIS A 90 1.35 17.69 1.37
CA HIS A 90 2.71 17.59 0.81
C HIS A 90 2.77 16.73 -0.45
N THR A 91 3.73 17.05 -1.32
CA THR A 91 4.14 16.18 -2.44
C THR A 91 5.21 15.20 -1.98
N CYS A 92 4.99 13.92 -2.29
CA CYS A 92 5.93 12.82 -2.08
C CYS A 92 6.63 12.41 -3.37
N TYR A 93 7.84 11.88 -3.19
CA TYR A 93 8.76 11.47 -4.25
C TYR A 93 9.24 10.06 -3.89
N VAL A 94 8.99 9.12 -4.80
CA VAL A 94 9.59 7.78 -4.77
C VAL A 94 10.57 7.73 -5.92
N GLU A 95 11.85 7.95 -5.63
CA GLU A 95 12.91 7.88 -6.63
C GLU A 95 13.27 6.42 -6.87
N ILE A 96 13.39 6.04 -8.14
CA ILE A 96 13.80 4.70 -8.54
C ILE A 96 15.26 4.78 -8.97
N ASP A 97 16.08 3.84 -8.49
CA ASP A 97 17.45 3.74 -8.99
C ASP A 97 17.48 3.39 -10.48
N SER A 98 18.63 3.59 -11.13
CA SER A 98 18.79 3.35 -12.57
C SER A 98 18.61 1.88 -12.99
N THR A 99 18.58 0.96 -12.03
CA THR A 99 18.43 -0.49 -12.27
C THR A 99 17.02 -1.02 -11.96
N GLY A 100 16.16 -0.20 -11.34
CA GLY A 100 14.85 -0.60 -10.83
C GLY A 100 14.92 -1.55 -9.64
N LYS A 101 16.06 -1.59 -8.92
CA LYS A 101 16.29 -2.54 -7.82
C LYS A 101 16.14 -1.93 -6.45
N SER A 102 16.26 -0.62 -6.33
CA SER A 102 16.04 0.09 -5.08
C SER A 102 15.22 1.36 -5.32
N ILE A 103 14.51 1.78 -4.27
CA ILE A 103 13.89 3.11 -4.20
C ILE A 103 14.48 3.95 -3.09
N PHE A 104 14.35 5.26 -3.25
CA PHE A 104 14.74 6.26 -2.25
C PHE A 104 13.58 7.21 -1.92
N ILE A 105 13.42 7.51 -0.63
CA ILE A 105 12.42 8.44 -0.11
C ILE A 105 13.06 9.34 0.94
N GLU A 106 13.08 10.65 0.68
CA GLU A 106 13.73 11.64 1.55
C GLU A 106 12.80 12.15 2.68
N LYS A 107 11.61 12.62 2.31
CA LYS A 107 10.73 13.34 3.24
C LYS A 107 10.17 12.39 4.31
N LEU A 108 10.27 12.81 5.58
CA LEU A 108 9.82 12.03 6.73
C LEU A 108 8.37 11.53 6.59
N GLY A 109 7.43 12.43 6.29
CA GLY A 109 6.03 12.02 6.15
C GLY A 109 5.78 11.06 4.99
N CYS A 110 6.56 11.14 3.93
CA CYS A 110 6.49 10.21 2.80
C CYS A 110 7.06 8.83 3.14
N LYS A 111 8.09 8.76 4.00
CA LYS A 111 8.59 7.49 4.56
C LYS A 111 7.51 6.84 5.42
N SER A 112 6.88 7.61 6.31
CA SER A 112 5.79 7.10 7.16
C SER A 112 4.60 6.64 6.36
N LEU A 113 4.25 7.38 5.30
CA LEU A 113 3.22 6.98 4.36
C LEU A 113 3.59 5.69 3.61
N CYS A 114 4.79 5.59 3.05
CA CYS A 114 5.23 4.38 2.33
C CYS A 114 5.17 3.14 3.24
N LEU A 115 5.79 3.22 4.42
CA LEU A 115 5.93 2.09 5.34
C LEU A 115 4.67 1.84 6.19
N ASP A 116 3.68 2.72 6.13
CA ASP A 116 2.51 2.71 7.01
C ASP A 116 2.87 2.62 8.51
N GLN A 117 3.84 3.44 8.94
CA GLN A 117 4.27 3.48 10.34
C GLN A 117 4.91 4.82 10.73
N LEU A 118 4.87 5.14 12.02
CA LEU A 118 5.50 6.35 12.57
C LEU A 118 7.02 6.24 12.65
N ASN A 119 7.51 5.07 13.05
CA ASN A 119 8.93 4.85 13.27
C ASN A 119 9.61 4.59 11.93
N THR A 120 10.30 5.60 11.41
CA THR A 120 11.06 5.48 10.16
C THR A 120 12.52 5.85 10.40
N PRO A 121 13.47 5.31 9.62
CA PRO A 121 14.88 5.65 9.74
C PRO A 121 15.11 7.15 9.54
N ASP A 122 16.11 7.70 10.23
CA ASP A 122 16.60 9.05 9.95
C ASP A 122 17.27 9.14 8.57
N GLY A 123 17.31 10.34 7.99
CA GLY A 123 17.89 10.57 6.66
C GLY A 123 17.09 9.94 5.51
N GLN A 124 17.77 9.68 4.39
CA GLN A 124 17.17 9.05 3.21
C GLN A 124 16.81 7.59 3.51
N LEU A 125 15.55 7.21 3.28
CA LEU A 125 15.16 5.81 3.29
C LEU A 125 15.53 5.17 1.95
N LYS A 126 16.35 4.13 2.00
CA LYS A 126 16.61 3.23 0.86
C LYS A 126 15.89 1.90 1.11
N ILE A 127 15.10 1.43 0.15
CA ILE A 127 14.51 0.09 0.18
C ILE A 127 14.97 -0.68 -1.05
N ASP A 128 15.54 -1.86 -0.83
CA ASP A 128 15.82 -2.80 -1.92
C ASP A 128 14.55 -3.57 -2.27
N LEU A 129 14.15 -3.51 -3.54
CA LEU A 129 12.94 -4.10 -4.07
C LEU A 129 13.17 -5.58 -4.32
N ALA A 130 12.28 -6.42 -3.78
CA ALA A 130 12.21 -7.82 -4.14
C ALA A 130 12.03 -7.93 -5.66
N GLN A 131 13.02 -8.50 -6.34
CA GLN A 131 12.89 -8.78 -7.76
C GLN A 131 11.82 -9.86 -7.87
N GLY A 132 10.72 -9.58 -8.56
CA GLY A 132 9.75 -10.60 -8.90
C GLY A 132 10.48 -11.76 -9.57
N ALA A 133 10.28 -12.98 -9.07
CA ALA A 133 10.69 -14.18 -9.76
C ALA A 133 10.01 -14.16 -11.14
N THR A 134 10.74 -13.73 -12.16
CA THR A 134 10.44 -14.09 -13.54
C THR A 134 10.91 -15.53 -13.68
N ASP A 135 10.12 -16.46 -13.18
CA ASP A 135 10.25 -17.86 -13.56
C ASP A 135 9.75 -17.98 -15.00
N SER A 136 10.70 -18.26 -15.89
CA SER A 136 10.63 -19.02 -17.15
C SER A 136 9.59 -18.64 -18.20
#